data_AF-A0A940Q774-F1
#
_entry.id   AF-A0A940Q774-F1
#
_cell.length_a   1.000
_cell.length_b   1.000
_cell.length_c   1.000
_cell.angle_alpha   90.00
_cell.angle_beta   90.00
_cell.angle_gamma   90.00
#
_symmetry.space_group_name_H-M   'P 1'
#
loop_
_entity.id
_entity.type
_entity.pdbx_description
1 polymer ?
#
loop_
_entity_poly.entity_id
_entity_poly.type
_entity_poly.pdbx_seq_one_letter_code
_entity_poly.pdbx_strand_id
1 'polypeptide(L)'
;MINNYVKMICGMLEIPMPRVLYSDNALRSGEHARLSPDGKQLYLRKLKTASLDQLFAASCELRRDWQRRTDQELYYGSHKPADRLSVRDFSMQPAEVDANAFGAVVCLAFFGVEPVFDELPVAVRSRIESRIEEIRRDEFPQLAAMRPHE
;
A
#
# COMPACT_ATOMS: atom_id res chain seq x y z
N MET A 1 -6.08 -12.43 11.97
CA MET A 1 -5.51 -12.41 10.61
C MET A 1 -4.82 -11.08 10.31
N ILE A 2 -5.53 -9.95 10.28
CA ILE A 2 -4.94 -8.65 9.87
C ILE A 2 -3.81 -8.13 10.78
N ASN A 3 -3.85 -8.35 12.10
CA ASN A 3 -2.76 -7.93 12.99
C ASN A 3 -1.43 -8.64 12.67
N ASN A 4 -1.47 -9.95 12.35
CA ASN A 4 -0.28 -10.70 11.98
C ASN A 4 0.25 -10.23 10.63
N TYR A 5 -0.66 -9.97 9.67
CA TYR A 5 -0.32 -9.40 8.37
C TYR A 5 0.37 -8.04 8.49
N VAL A 6 -0.23 -7.11 9.24
CA VAL A 6 0.37 -5.79 9.54
C VAL A 6 1.72 -5.94 10.24
N LYS A 7 1.83 -6.84 11.22
CA LYS A 7 3.10 -7.11 11.92
C LYS A 7 4.18 -7.60 10.96
N MET A 8 3.85 -8.50 10.03
CA MET A 8 4.80 -9.01 9.04
C MET A 8 5.27 -7.90 8.10
N ILE A 9 4.36 -7.08 7.57
CA ILE A 9 4.71 -5.94 6.71
C ILE A 9 5.59 -4.94 7.46
N CYS A 10 5.22 -4.58 8.69
CA CYS A 10 6.01 -3.65 9.49
C CYS A 10 7.42 -4.20 9.75
N GLY A 11 7.55 -5.52 9.98
CA GLY A 11 8.83 -6.19 10.12
C GLY A 11 9.67 -6.14 8.84
N MET A 12 9.06 -6.36 7.67
CA MET A 12 9.74 -6.28 6.37
C MET A 12 10.18 -4.85 6.03
N LEU A 13 9.37 -3.86 6.37
CA LEU A 13 9.67 -2.44 6.13
C LEU A 13 10.52 -1.82 7.25
N GLU A 14 10.82 -2.56 8.32
CA GLU A 14 11.52 -2.05 9.51
C GLU A 14 10.88 -0.78 10.12
N ILE A 15 9.54 -0.69 10.06
CA ILE A 15 8.77 0.43 10.63
C ILE A 15 8.08 0.02 11.95
N PRO A 16 7.80 0.97 12.86
CA PRO A 16 7.04 0.68 14.06
C PRO A 16 5.65 0.14 13.73
N MET A 17 5.23 -0.93 14.42
CA MET A 17 3.89 -1.48 14.24
C MET A 17 2.83 -0.50 14.80
N PRO A 18 1.88 -0.02 13.97
CA PRO A 18 0.80 0.83 14.46
C PRO A 18 -0.22 0.02 15.25
N ARG A 19 -0.97 0.71 16.12
CA ARG A 19 -2.16 0.13 16.73
C ARG A 19 -3.26 0.02 15.67
N VAL A 20 -3.74 -1.19 15.43
CA VAL A 20 -4.83 -1.46 14.48
C VAL A 20 -6.18 -1.19 15.16
N LEU A 21 -7.00 -0.35 14.53
CA LEU A 21 -8.31 0.09 15.03
C LEU A 21 -9.36 -0.03 13.92
N TYR A 22 -10.60 -0.37 14.27
CA TYR A 22 -11.71 -0.42 13.32
C TYR A 22 -12.63 0.78 13.49
N SER A 23 -12.71 1.67 12.49
CA SER A 23 -13.48 2.91 12.58
C SER A 23 -13.85 3.48 11.23
N ASP A 24 -15.14 3.48 10.90
CA ASP A 24 -15.65 4.12 9.67
C ASP A 24 -15.59 5.65 9.77
N ASN A 25 -15.73 6.21 10.98
CA ASN A 25 -15.64 7.65 11.21
C ASN A 25 -14.23 8.21 10.94
N ALA A 26 -13.22 7.35 11.03
CA ALA A 26 -11.84 7.70 10.75
C ALA A 26 -11.46 7.46 9.28
N LEU A 27 -12.43 7.27 8.38
CA LEU A 27 -12.19 7.00 6.97
C LEU A 27 -13.08 7.87 6.10
N ARG A 28 -12.58 8.25 4.92
CA ARG A 28 -13.39 8.89 3.89
C ARG A 28 -14.19 7.83 3.14
N SER A 29 -15.23 8.29 2.43
CA SER A 29 -15.95 7.41 1.49
C SER A 29 -14.96 6.77 0.51
N GLY A 30 -15.08 5.47 0.28
CA GLY A 30 -14.14 4.70 -0.56
C GLY A 30 -12.85 4.23 0.14
N GLU A 31 -12.40 4.80 1.26
CA GLU A 31 -11.17 4.35 1.95
C GLU A 31 -11.38 3.06 2.75
N HIS A 32 -10.55 2.04 2.52
CA HIS A 32 -10.58 0.79 3.29
C HIS A 32 -9.61 0.75 4.48
N ALA A 33 -8.57 1.57 4.43
CA ALA A 33 -7.58 1.76 5.47
C ALA A 33 -7.02 3.19 5.44
N ARG A 34 -6.55 3.69 6.58
CA ARG A 34 -5.84 4.97 6.70
C ARG A 34 -4.90 4.94 7.90
N LEU A 35 -3.65 5.34 7.70
CA LEU A 35 -2.70 5.54 8.80
C LEU A 35 -2.82 6.97 9.34
N SER A 36 -2.74 7.13 10.66
CA SER A 36 -2.64 8.44 11.27
C SER A 36 -1.36 9.16 10.84
N PRO A 37 -1.35 10.50 10.75
CA PRO A 37 -0.16 11.24 10.30
C PRO A 37 1.11 10.95 11.11
N ASP A 38 0.96 10.63 12.41
CA ASP A 38 2.06 10.27 13.31
C ASP A 38 2.53 8.80 13.18
N GLY A 39 1.90 8.02 12.30
CA GLY A 39 2.21 6.61 12.06
C GLY A 39 1.79 5.65 13.18
N LYS A 40 1.05 6.11 14.21
CA LYS A 40 0.77 5.31 15.41
C LYS A 40 -0.51 4.47 15.33
N GLN A 41 -1.47 4.85 14.49
CA GLN A 41 -2.79 4.23 14.43
C GLN A 41 -3.16 3.91 12.99
N LEU A 42 -3.41 2.63 12.71
CA LEU A 42 -3.94 2.18 11.44
C LEU A 42 -5.45 1.96 11.59
N TYR A 43 -6.24 2.84 10.99
CA TYR A 43 -7.68 2.71 10.94
C TYR A 43 -8.09 1.83 9.78
N LEU A 44 -8.98 0.88 10.05
CA LEU A 44 -9.54 -0.04 9.09
C LEU A 44 -11.06 0.10 9.04
N ARG A 45 -11.64 -0.06 7.85
CA ARG A 45 -13.09 -0.09 7.67
C ARG A 45 -13.72 -1.23 8.47
N LYS A 46 -14.88 -1.00 9.08
CA LYS A 46 -15.61 -2.06 9.80
C LYS A 46 -16.28 -2.98 8.79
N LEU A 47 -15.66 -4.13 8.56
CA LEU A 47 -16.17 -5.19 7.71
C LEU A 47 -16.42 -6.44 8.55
N LYS A 48 -17.39 -7.28 8.15
CA LYS A 48 -17.62 -8.58 8.81
C LYS A 48 -16.39 -9.49 8.71
N THR A 49 -15.69 -9.42 7.59
CA THR A 49 -14.43 -10.09 7.29
C THR A 49 -13.51 -9.11 6.57
N ALA A 50 -12.21 -9.19 6.82
CA ALA A 50 -11.25 -8.36 6.09
C ALA A 50 -11.31 -8.71 4.59
N SER A 51 -11.54 -7.71 3.74
CA SER A 51 -11.49 -7.88 2.28
C SER A 51 -10.07 -7.77 1.76
N LEU A 52 -9.83 -8.27 0.53
CA LEU A 52 -8.56 -8.06 -0.17
C LEU A 52 -8.26 -6.57 -0.36
N ASP A 53 -9.27 -5.75 -0.65
CA ASP A 53 -9.10 -4.28 -0.76
C ASP A 53 -8.63 -3.65 0.56
N GLN A 54 -9.09 -4.17 1.69
CA GLN A 54 -8.66 -3.70 3.00
C GLN A 54 -7.21 -4.09 3.30
N LEU A 55 -6.80 -5.29 2.90
CA LEU A 55 -5.42 -5.76 3.05
C LEU A 55 -4.46 -5.00 2.13
N PHE A 56 -4.88 -4.78 0.88
CA PHE A 56 -4.18 -3.95 -0.09
C PHE A 56 -4.02 -2.51 0.42
N ALA A 57 -5.11 -1.87 0.83
CA ALA A 57 -5.09 -0.51 1.36
C ALA A 57 -4.18 -0.39 2.60
N ALA A 58 -4.23 -1.36 3.52
CA ALA A 58 -3.35 -1.38 4.68
C ALA A 58 -1.86 -1.46 4.26
N SER A 59 -1.52 -2.27 3.26
CA SER A 59 -0.16 -2.36 2.74
C SER A 59 0.32 -1.06 2.12
N CYS A 60 -0.53 -0.39 1.33
CA CYS A 60 -0.21 0.92 0.75
C CYS A 60 0.06 1.96 1.85
N GLU A 61 -0.76 2.00 2.89
CA GLU A 61 -0.59 2.93 4.01
C GLU A 61 0.72 2.68 4.80
N LEU A 62 1.06 1.42 5.04
CA LEU A 62 2.32 1.06 5.69
C LEU A 62 3.52 1.41 4.81
N ARG A 63 3.42 1.19 3.48
CA ARG A 63 4.48 1.60 2.54
C ARG A 63 4.66 3.11 2.52
N ARG A 64 3.57 3.89 2.56
CA ARG A 64 3.64 5.36 2.67
C ARG A 64 4.31 5.83 3.97
N ASP A 65 4.18 5.09 5.07
CA ASP A 65 4.94 5.39 6.29
C ASP A 65 6.44 5.14 6.10
N TRP A 66 6.80 4.02 5.48
CA TRP A 66 8.18 3.73 5.12
C TRP A 66 8.77 4.78 4.16
N GLN A 67 8.05 5.17 3.10
CA GLN A 67 8.47 6.22 2.16
C GLN A 67 8.83 7.53 2.88
N ARG A 68 7.98 7.96 3.82
CA ARG A 68 8.21 9.18 4.64
C ARG A 68 9.45 9.08 5.53
N ARG A 69 9.80 7.88 6.01
CA ARG A 69 10.95 7.65 6.89
C ARG A 69 12.26 7.47 6.12
N THR A 70 12.19 6.88 4.93
CA THR A 70 13.36 6.43 4.18
C THR A 70 13.85 7.48 3.19
N ASP A 71 12.95 8.08 2.40
CA ASP A 71 13.32 9.10 1.40
C ASP A 71 12.17 10.06 1.13
N GLN A 72 11.94 10.99 2.06
CA GLN A 72 10.85 11.95 1.96
C GLN A 72 10.96 12.85 0.72
N GLU A 73 12.17 13.17 0.26
CA GLU A 73 12.37 14.05 -0.89
C GLU A 73 11.96 13.35 -2.20
N LEU A 74 12.40 12.11 -2.39
CA LEU A 74 12.03 11.30 -3.57
C LEU A 74 10.51 11.14 -3.71
N TYR A 75 9.84 10.81 -2.62
CA TYR A 75 8.40 10.49 -2.66
C TYR A 75 7.50 11.71 -2.52
N TYR A 76 7.90 12.70 -1.72
CA TYR A 76 7.04 13.80 -1.30
C TYR A 76 7.58 15.20 -1.57
N GLY A 77 8.81 15.38 -2.05
CA GLY A 77 9.41 16.70 -2.31
C GLY A 77 8.61 17.55 -3.31
N SER A 78 8.07 16.91 -4.36
CA SER A 78 7.20 17.55 -5.36
C SER A 78 5.76 17.05 -5.35
N HIS A 79 5.35 16.30 -4.31
CA HIS A 79 4.05 15.67 -4.27
C HIS A 79 2.93 16.70 -4.13
N LYS A 80 1.87 16.54 -4.90
CA LYS A 80 0.68 17.38 -4.90
C LYS A 80 -0.54 16.57 -4.47
N PRO A 81 -1.45 17.17 -3.68
CA PRO A 81 -2.67 16.52 -3.26
C PRO A 81 -3.61 16.25 -4.44
N ALA A 82 -4.48 15.24 -4.28
CA ALA A 82 -5.38 14.74 -5.32
C ALA A 82 -6.37 15.78 -5.85
N ASP A 83 -6.76 16.77 -5.04
CA ASP A 83 -7.66 17.86 -5.41
C ASP A 83 -7.06 18.85 -6.42
N ARG A 84 -5.74 18.77 -6.68
CA ARG A 84 -5.02 19.65 -7.61
C ARG A 84 -4.61 18.98 -8.92
N LEU A 85 -4.89 17.69 -9.08
CA LEU A 85 -4.40 16.89 -10.20
C LEU A 85 -5.52 16.06 -10.83
N SER A 86 -5.32 15.67 -12.09
CA SER A 86 -6.14 14.62 -12.69
C SER A 86 -5.86 13.27 -12.00
N VAL A 87 -6.79 12.31 -12.11
CA VAL A 87 -6.57 10.93 -11.61
C VAL A 87 -5.28 10.35 -12.16
N ARG A 88 -4.99 10.58 -13.45
CA ARG A 88 -3.75 10.15 -14.10
C ARG A 88 -2.53 10.75 -13.43
N ASP A 89 -2.48 12.07 -13.32
CA ASP A 89 -1.27 12.77 -12.85
C ASP A 89 -1.05 12.52 -11.36
N PHE A 90 -2.12 12.44 -10.56
CA PHE A 90 -2.02 12.05 -9.16
C PHE A 90 -1.45 10.64 -9.01
N SER A 91 -1.98 9.67 -9.77
CA SER A 91 -1.57 8.26 -9.68
C SER A 91 -0.19 7.99 -10.28
N MET A 92 0.33 8.89 -11.12
CA MET A 92 1.69 8.84 -11.65
C MET A 92 2.75 9.33 -10.67
N GLN A 93 2.36 9.92 -9.54
CA GLN A 93 3.32 10.43 -8.57
C GLN A 93 4.15 9.29 -7.96
N PRO A 94 5.44 9.50 -7.66
CA PRO A 94 6.32 8.45 -7.16
C PRO A 94 5.75 7.71 -5.94
N ALA A 95 5.19 8.44 -4.97
CA ALA A 95 4.58 7.86 -3.78
C ALA A 95 3.41 6.92 -4.11
N GLU A 96 2.54 7.31 -5.04
CA GLU A 96 1.35 6.55 -5.41
C GLU A 96 1.69 5.30 -6.22
N VAL A 97 2.61 5.41 -7.18
CA VAL A 97 3.12 4.27 -7.95
C VAL A 97 3.76 3.25 -7.01
N ASP A 98 4.67 3.69 -6.14
CA ASP A 98 5.41 2.80 -5.25
C ASP A 98 4.51 2.14 -4.20
N ALA A 99 3.57 2.88 -3.62
CA ALA A 99 2.63 2.33 -2.64
C ALA A 99 1.72 1.26 -3.28
N ASN A 100 1.17 1.52 -4.46
CA ASN A 100 0.33 0.55 -5.18
C ASN A 100 1.13 -0.67 -5.61
N ALA A 101 2.34 -0.49 -6.13
CA ALA A 101 3.22 -1.59 -6.52
C ALA A 101 3.57 -2.48 -5.31
N PHE A 102 3.95 -1.88 -4.19
CA PHE A 102 4.23 -2.63 -2.96
C PHE A 102 2.99 -3.38 -2.47
N GLY A 103 1.83 -2.73 -2.45
CA GLY A 103 0.56 -3.36 -2.10
C GLY A 103 0.26 -4.58 -2.96
N ALA A 104 0.51 -4.50 -4.27
CA ALA A 104 0.33 -5.61 -5.19
C ALA A 104 1.30 -6.77 -4.90
N VAL A 105 2.59 -6.47 -4.68
CA VAL A 105 3.61 -7.48 -4.34
C VAL A 105 3.22 -8.24 -3.07
N VAL A 106 2.79 -7.54 -2.03
CA VAL A 106 2.39 -8.16 -0.76
C VAL A 106 1.09 -8.95 -0.94
N CYS A 107 0.09 -8.42 -1.66
CA CYS A 107 -1.14 -9.17 -1.91
C CYS A 107 -0.89 -10.48 -2.66
N LEU A 108 -0.05 -10.45 -3.69
CA LEU A 108 0.33 -11.63 -4.45
C LEU A 108 1.05 -12.66 -3.57
N ALA A 109 2.07 -12.23 -2.81
CA ALA A 109 2.88 -13.14 -2.00
C ALA A 109 2.08 -13.81 -0.86
N PHE A 110 1.12 -13.10 -0.26
CA PHE A 110 0.41 -13.59 0.91
C PHE A 110 -0.93 -14.27 0.58
N PHE A 111 -1.56 -13.90 -0.52
CA PHE A 111 -2.93 -14.36 -0.85
C PHE A 111 -3.04 -14.92 -2.27
N GLY A 112 -1.98 -14.87 -3.09
CA GLY A 112 -2.01 -15.39 -4.46
C GLY A 112 -2.89 -14.60 -5.41
N VAL A 113 -3.17 -13.33 -5.08
CA VAL A 113 -4.06 -12.45 -5.84
C VAL A 113 -3.36 -11.16 -6.22
N GLU A 114 -3.56 -10.75 -7.46
CA GLU A 114 -3.08 -9.46 -7.96
C GLU A 114 -4.23 -8.45 -7.98
N PRO A 115 -4.05 -7.25 -7.42
CA PRO A 115 -5.04 -6.19 -7.58
C PRO A 115 -5.13 -5.81 -9.07
N VAL A 116 -6.35 -5.68 -9.56
CA VAL A 116 -6.60 -5.15 -10.91
C VAL A 116 -6.71 -3.64 -10.85
N PHE A 117 -5.94 -2.95 -11.68
CA PHE A 117 -5.87 -1.49 -11.70
C PHE A 117 -6.75 -0.89 -12.82
N ASP A 118 -7.87 -1.53 -13.15
CA ASP A 118 -8.65 -1.24 -14.37
C ASP A 118 -9.20 0.19 -14.47
N GLU A 119 -9.45 0.81 -13.32
CA GLU A 119 -9.89 2.22 -13.24
C GLU A 119 -8.74 3.21 -13.49
N LEU A 120 -7.49 2.74 -13.58
CA LEU A 120 -6.32 3.57 -13.84
C LEU A 120 -5.97 3.61 -15.34
N PRO A 121 -5.53 4.78 -15.85
CA PRO A 121 -5.02 4.88 -17.22
C PRO A 121 -3.89 3.89 -17.50
N VAL A 122 -3.82 3.38 -18.74
CA VAL A 122 -2.81 2.39 -19.17
C VAL A 122 -1.39 2.79 -18.76
N ALA A 123 -1.02 4.05 -18.97
CA ALA A 123 0.32 4.55 -18.62
C ALA A 123 0.64 4.43 -17.12
N VAL A 124 -0.37 4.61 -16.25
CA VAL A 124 -0.23 4.44 -14.80
C VAL A 124 -0.04 2.96 -14.47
N ARG A 125 -0.85 2.08 -15.05
CA ARG A 125 -0.74 0.62 -14.87
C ARG A 125 0.65 0.12 -15.25
N SER A 126 1.13 0.49 -16.44
CA SER A 126 2.48 0.10 -16.90
C SER A 126 3.59 0.60 -15.98
N ARG A 127 3.42 1.79 -15.36
CA ARG A 127 4.40 2.31 -14.40
C ARG A 127 4.36 1.54 -13.07
N ILE A 128 3.17 1.17 -12.60
CA ILE A 128 2.99 0.30 -11.42
C ILE A 128 3.59 -1.09 -11.69
N GLU A 129 3.31 -1.71 -12.83
CA GLU A 129 3.88 -3.00 -13.24
C GLU A 129 5.41 -2.97 -13.27
N SER A 130 5.99 -1.94 -13.88
CA SER A 130 7.45 -1.76 -13.88
C SER A 130 7.99 -1.68 -12.45
N ARG A 131 7.28 -0.97 -11.56
CA ARG A 131 7.68 -0.83 -10.17
C ARG A 131 7.49 -2.13 -9.37
N ILE A 132 6.48 -2.94 -9.66
CA ILE A 132 6.29 -4.27 -9.07
C ILE A 132 7.54 -5.13 -9.36
N GLU A 133 8.00 -5.14 -10.61
CA GLU A 133 9.16 -5.92 -11.00
C GLU A 133 10.46 -5.42 -10.34
N GLU A 134 10.64 -4.09 -10.21
CA GLU A 134 11.74 -3.51 -9.44
C GLU A 134 11.70 -3.96 -7.97
N ILE A 135 10.55 -3.85 -7.29
CA ILE A 135 10.40 -4.23 -5.88
C ILE A 135 10.70 -5.72 -5.69
N ARG A 136 10.19 -6.59 -6.57
CA ARG A 136 10.40 -8.04 -6.49
C ARG A 136 11.85 -8.43 -6.77
N ARG A 137 12.56 -7.71 -7.64
CA ARG A 137 13.94 -8.05 -7.98
C ARG A 137 14.93 -7.50 -6.95
N ASP A 138 14.74 -6.25 -6.53
CA ASP A 138 15.78 -5.46 -5.90
C ASP A 138 15.54 -5.25 -4.38
N GLU A 139 14.28 -5.22 -3.91
CA GLU A 139 13.94 -4.95 -2.51
C GLU A 139 13.49 -6.18 -1.72
N PHE A 140 12.57 -6.97 -2.29
CA PHE A 140 11.97 -8.13 -1.63
C PHE A 140 12.00 -9.38 -2.51
N PRO A 141 13.18 -9.86 -2.95
CA PRO A 141 13.31 -11.08 -3.75
C PRO A 141 12.73 -12.33 -3.08
N GLN A 142 12.72 -12.37 -1.75
CA GLN A 142 12.08 -13.44 -0.99
C GLN A 142 10.57 -13.54 -1.21
N LEU A 143 9.88 -12.43 -1.49
CA LEU A 143 8.43 -12.43 -1.74
C LEU A 143 8.08 -13.05 -3.10
N ALA A 144 9.00 -13.00 -4.07
CA ALA A 144 8.80 -13.66 -5.36
C ALA A 144 8.84 -15.19 -5.25
N ALA A 145 9.50 -15.74 -4.23
CA ALA A 145 9.62 -17.17 -3.98
C ALA A 145 8.54 -17.73 -3.03
N MET A 146 7.75 -16.86 -2.40
CA MET A 146 6.67 -17.28 -1.51
C MET A 146 5.53 -17.90 -2.32
N ARG A 147 5.17 -19.15 -1.97
CA ARG A 147 3.93 -19.76 -2.43
C ARG A 147 2.82 -19.38 -1.44
N PRO A 148 1.66 -18.89 -1.91
CA PRO A 148 0.53 -18.65 -1.02
C PRO A 148 0.19 -19.97 -0.31
N HIS A 149 0.07 -19.91 1.02
CA HIS A 149 -0.33 -21.08 1.79
C HIS A 149 -1.78 -21.44 1.40
N GLU A 150 -1.95 -22.63 0.81
CA GLU A 150 -3.26 -23.25 0.53
C GLU A 150 -4.08 -23.48 1.81
#